data_AF-A0A7X7ANB3-F1
#
_entry.id   AF-A0A7X7ANB3-F1
#
_cell.length_a   1.000
_cell.length_b   1.000
_cell.length_c   1.000
_cell.angle_alpha   90.00
_cell.angle_beta   90.00
_cell.angle_gamma   90.00
#
_symmetry.space_group_name_H-M   'P 1'
#
loop_
_entity.id
_entity.type
_entity.pdbx_description
1 polymer ?
#
loop_
_entity_poly.entity_id
_entity_poly.type
_entity_poly.pdbx_seq_one_letter_code
_entity_poly.pdbx_strand_id
1 'polypeptide(L)' 'MIYFDNETKRKVVARIVEKLLPGGYLIVGHSESLNGINDSVKLVKPTIYRLPHVARA' A
#
# COMPACT_ATOMS: atom_id res chain seq x y z
N MET A 1 9.73 4.80 4.73
CA MET A 1 8.76 5.92 4.87
C MET A 1 8.67 6.51 6.27
N ILE A 2 9.32 5.97 7.30
CA ILE A 2 9.34 6.54 8.66
C ILE A 2 9.91 7.97 8.78
N TYR A 3 10.59 8.47 7.74
CA TYR A 3 11.14 9.83 7.67
C TYR A 3 10.23 10.83 6.95
N PHE A 4 9.12 10.37 6.38
CA PHE A 4 8.18 11.20 5.63
C PHE A 4 6.98 11.56 6.50
N ASP A 5 6.49 12.79 6.34
CA ASP A 5 5.19 13.17 6.85
C ASP A 5 4.07 12.34 6.18
N ASN A 6 2.87 12.40 6.75
CA ASN A 6 1.75 11.60 6.27
C ASN A 6 1.34 11.94 4.82
N GLU A 7 1.41 13.20 4.40
CA GLU A 7 1.06 13.60 3.03
C GLU A 7 2.07 13.05 2.02
N THR A 8 3.37 13.21 2.30
CA THR A 8 4.43 12.66 1.46
C THR A 8 4.34 11.14 1.40
N LYS A 9 4.07 10.49 2.54
CA LYS A 9 3.85 9.05 2.61
C LYS A 9 2.68 8.59 1.72
N ARG A 10 1.54 9.29 1.74
CA ARG A 10 0.39 8.98 0.85
C ARG A 10 0.79 9.05 -0.63
N LYS A 11 1.50 10.11 -1.03
CA LYS A 11 1.96 10.29 -2.42
C LYS A 11 2.91 9.18 -2.86
N VAL A 12 3.85 8.79 -2.01
CA VAL A 12 4.79 7.70 -2.29
C VAL A 12 4.05 6.36 -2.44
N VAL A 13 3.19 6.02 -1.48
CA VAL A 13 2.43 4.77 -1.51
C VAL A 13 1.53 4.72 -2.74
N ALA A 14 0.81 5.80 -3.07
CA ALA A 14 -0.03 5.85 -4.26
C ALA A 14 0.75 5.51 -5.54
N ARG A 15 1.91 6.14 -5.75
CA ARG A 15 2.77 5.86 -6.92
C ARG A 15 3.29 4.43 -6.96
N ILE A 16 3.60 3.84 -5.81
CA ILE A 16 4.00 2.43 -5.74
C ILE A 16 2.83 1.54 -6.15
N VAL A 17 1.65 1.78 -5.58
CA VAL A 17 0.43 1.01 -5.85
C VAL A 17 0.01 1.09 -7.31
N GLU A 18 0.18 2.23 -7.98
CA GLU A 18 -0.07 2.38 -9.43
C GLU A 18 0.84 1.50 -10.31
N LYS A 19 1.98 1.06 -9.78
CA LYS A 19 2.91 0.16 -10.48
C LYS A 19 2.75 -1.30 -10.07
N LEU A 20 1.91 -1.61 -9.09
CA LEU A 20 1.62 -2.99 -8.71
C LEU A 20 0.70 -3.64 -9.74
N LEU A 21 1.02 -4.89 -10.10
CA LEU A 21 0.11 -5.73 -10.85
C LEU A 21 -1.13 -6.07 -10.00
N PRO A 22 -2.31 -6.27 -10.63
CA PRO A 22 -3.50 -6.76 -9.92
C PRO A 22 -3.21 -8.05 -9.16
N GLY A 23 -3.54 -8.08 -7.86
CA GLY A 23 -3.21 -9.19 -6.98
C GLY A 23 -1.81 -9.16 -6.38
N GLY A 24 -0.98 -8.18 -6.73
CA GLY A 24 0.38 -7.98 -6.24
C GLY A 24 0.45 -7.54 -4.77
N TYR A 25 1.60 -7.79 -4.15
CA TYR A 25 1.84 -7.51 -2.74
C TYR A 25 2.74 -6.29 -2.55
N LEU A 26 2.43 -5.51 -1.51
CA LEU A 26 3.25 -4.42 -1.00
C LEU A 26 3.64 -4.77 0.44
N ILE A 27 4.93 -4.86 0.71
CA ILE A 27 5.48 -5.17 2.04
C ILE A 27 6.21 -3.94 2.56
N VAL A 28 5.94 -3.55 3.80
CA VAL A 28 6.53 -2.38 4.45
C VAL A 28 7.33 -2.78 5.70
N GLY A 29 8.06 -1.85 6.31
CA GLY A 29 8.79 -2.12 7.56
C GLY A 29 7.87 -2.31 8.78
N HIS A 30 8.36 -2.93 9.85
CA HIS A 30 7.60 -3.17 11.08
C HIS A 30 7.09 -1.89 11.76
N SER A 31 7.84 -0.80 11.65
CA SER A 31 7.45 0.51 12.19
C SER A 31 6.52 1.29 11.24
N GLU A 32 6.08 0.67 10.14
CA GLU A 32 5.29 1.30 9.10
C GLU A 32 3.89 0.70 9.01
N SER A 33 2.87 1.52 9.26
CA SER A 33 1.48 1.19 8.96
C SER A 33 0.98 1.99 7.77
N LEU A 34 0.21 1.35 6.89
CA LEU A 34 -0.52 1.99 5.79
C LEU A 34 -2.00 2.26 6.12
N ASN A 35 -2.45 1.99 7.35
CA ASN A 35 -3.82 2.31 7.74
C ASN A 35 -4.09 3.81 7.59
N GLY A 36 -5.14 4.17 6.85
CA GLY A 36 -5.49 5.56 6.55
C GLY A 36 -4.51 6.30 5.62
N ILE A 37 -3.57 5.58 4.99
CA ILE A 37 -2.65 6.13 4.00
C ILE A 37 -3.12 5.84 2.57
N ASN A 38 -3.63 4.64 2.30
CA ASN A 38 -4.08 4.27 0.96
C ASN A 38 -5.15 3.16 1.03
N ASP A 39 -6.30 3.39 0.41
CA ASP A 39 -7.45 2.48 0.45
C ASP A 39 -7.45 1.41 -0.67
N SER A 40 -6.59 1.59 -1.67
CA SER A 40 -6.49 0.70 -2.83
C SER A 40 -5.86 -0.64 -2.47
N VAL A 41 -4.99 -0.69 -1.47
CA VAL A 41 -4.41 -1.94 -0.96
C VAL A 41 -5.12 -2.41 0.30
N LYS A 42 -5.28 -3.73 0.45
CA LYS A 42 -5.90 -4.34 1.63
C LYS A 42 -4.84 -5.00 2.51
N LEU A 43 -4.95 -4.84 3.81
CA LEU A 43 -4.11 -5.51 4.79
C LEU A 43 -4.36 -7.03 4.74
N VAL A 44 -3.31 -7.82 4.56
CA VAL A 44 -3.38 -9.30 4.58
C VAL A 44 -2.83 -9.84 5.89
N LYS A 45 -1.68 -9.31 6.32
CA LYS A 45 -0.98 -9.62 7.58
C LYS A 45 -0.25 -8.36 8.05
N PRO A 46 0.24 -8.29 9.30
CA PRO A 46 1.12 -7.21 9.71
C PRO A 46 2.21 -6.97 8.67
N THR A 47 2.38 -5.71 8.27
CA THR A 47 3.30 -5.23 7.24
C THR A 47 3.06 -5.69 5.79
N ILE A 48 2.09 -6.58 5.54
CA ILE A 48 1.80 -7.15 4.22
C ILE A 48 0.45 -6.67 3.72
N TYR A 49 0.47 -5.97 2.59
CA TYR A 49 -0.69 -5.44 1.91
C TYR A 49 -0.81 -6.03 0.50
N ARG A 50 -2.02 -6.09 -0.04
CA ARG A 50 -2.29 -6.62 -1.37
C ARG A 50 -3.19 -5.69 -2.16
N LEU A 51 -2.82 -5.39 -3.40
CA LEU A 51 -3.73 -4.77 -4.36
C LEU A 51 -4.75 -5.84 -4.79
N PRO A 52 -6.06 -5.68 -4.54
CA PRO A 52 -7.04 -6.65 -4.95
C PRO A 52 -7.05 -6.80 -6.48
N HIS A 53 -7.51 -7.95 -6.95
CA HIS A 53 -7.81 -8.09 -8.38
C HIS A 53 -8.98 -7.16 -8.68
N VAL A 54 -8.82 -6.27 -9.67
CA VAL A 54 -9.99 -5.66 -10.31
C VAL A 54 -10.74 -6.80 -10.98
N ALA A 55 -11.97 -7.06 -10.53
CA ALA A 55 -12.84 -8.02 -11.17
C ALA A 55 -12.94 -7.62 -12.64
N ARG A 56 -12.34 -8.41 -13.53
CA ARG A 56 -12.64 -8.31 -14.95
C ARG A 56 -14.06 -8.81 -15.10
N ALA A 57 -15.00 -7.89 -15.29
CA ALA A 57 -16.32 -8.18 -15.83
C ALA A 57 -16.16 -8.63 -17.29
#